data_AF-A0A4Y9ZHM6-F1
#
_entry.id   AF-A0A4Y9ZHM6-F1
#
_cell.length_a   1.000
_cell.length_b   1.000
_cell.length_c   1.000
_cell.angle_alpha   90.00
_cell.angle_beta   90.00
_cell.angle_gamma   90.00
#
_symmetry.space_group_name_H-M   'P 1'
#
loop_
_entity.id
_entity.type
_entity.pdbx_description
1 polymer ?
#
loop_
_entity_poly.entity_id
_entity_poly.type
_entity_poly.pdbx_seq_one_letter_code
_entity_poly.pdbx_strand_id
1 'polypeptide(L)'
;MEETEWVPTVDDLRVKLCYICREEERYDSPEEPPRAWTHPCNCTLVAHESCLLQWIIAAQQTPDRAANALKCPQCGAEYELESRNPPILKFLDAWNKGMSRVGRVVTVSIAGVVFIAIGSGLYAVCTSYGAFAMREFIGKDLYDQIMTDDPAKWPWYAFINLPLIPLSLINSRGGFFLNISPLVPLLSGWPYAGPVSDPAQNGFLAR
;
A
#
# COMPACT_ATOMS: atom_id res chain seq x y z
N MET A 1 58.48 18.85 31.99
CA MET A 1 57.43 19.78 31.54
C MET A 1 57.15 19.38 30.11
N GLU A 2 56.08 18.64 29.91
CA GLU A 2 55.65 18.17 28.59
C GLU A 2 55.10 19.39 27.86
N GLU A 3 55.84 19.90 26.87
CA GLU A 3 55.31 20.91 25.95
C GLU A 3 54.15 20.26 25.22
N THR A 4 52.93 20.67 25.55
CA THR A 4 51.74 20.27 24.80
C THR A 4 51.87 20.84 23.39
N GLU A 5 52.23 19.99 22.43
CA GLU A 5 52.26 20.32 21.01
C GLU A 5 50.89 20.86 20.61
N TRP A 6 50.84 22.14 20.24
CA TRP A 6 49.61 22.78 19.81
C TRP A 6 49.21 22.25 18.44
N VAL A 7 48.02 21.65 18.36
CA VAL A 7 47.46 21.12 17.12
C VAL A 7 46.60 22.20 16.48
N PRO A 8 46.92 22.68 15.26
CA PRO A 8 46.10 23.65 14.55
C PRO A 8 44.70 23.08 14.29
N THR A 9 43.66 23.88 14.55
CA THR A 9 42.26 23.54 14.26
C THR A 9 41.74 24.32 13.06
N VAL A 10 40.46 24.11 12.72
CA VAL A 10 39.80 24.79 11.61
C VAL A 10 39.75 26.31 11.82
N ASP A 11 39.73 26.75 13.07
CA ASP A 11 39.63 28.16 13.43
C ASP A 11 40.94 28.93 13.22
N ASP A 12 42.06 28.22 13.07
CA ASP A 12 43.38 28.81 12.82
C ASP A 12 43.64 29.11 11.33
N LEU A 13 42.71 28.73 10.44
CA LEU A 13 42.82 29.03 9.02
C LEU A 13 42.54 30.51 8.75
N ARG A 14 43.50 31.18 8.10
CA ARG A 14 43.35 32.58 7.67
C ARG A 14 42.16 32.81 6.73
N VAL A 15 41.91 31.84 5.86
CA VAL A 15 40.78 31.82 4.92
C VAL A 15 40.22 30.41 4.89
N LYS A 16 38.94 30.29 5.21
CA LYS A 16 38.18 29.03 5.16
C LYS A 16 37.16 29.13 4.04
N LEU A 17 37.14 28.12 3.16
CA LEU A 17 36.25 28.04 2.00
C LEU A 17 35.40 26.78 2.13
N CYS A 18 34.08 26.94 2.16
CA CYS A 18 33.19 25.79 2.21
C CYS A 18 33.17 25.09 0.85
N TYR A 19 33.57 23.81 0.78
CA TYR A 19 33.62 23.10 -0.50
C TYR A 19 32.23 22.85 -1.13
N ILE A 20 31.16 22.98 -0.35
CA ILE A 20 29.78 22.74 -0.76
C ILE A 20 29.16 24.02 -1.33
N CYS A 21 29.05 25.10 -0.53
CA CYS A 21 28.43 26.35 -0.96
C CYS A 21 29.39 27.34 -1.63
N ARG A 22 30.70 27.08 -1.59
CA ARG A 22 31.77 27.94 -2.17
C ARG A 22 31.88 29.33 -1.56
N GLU A 23 31.32 29.55 -0.38
CA GLU A 23 31.48 30.79 0.38
C GLU A 23 32.80 30.79 1.15
N GLU A 24 33.48 31.94 1.15
CA GLU A 24 34.72 32.19 1.88
C GLU A 24 34.45 33.01 3.14
N GLU A 25 35.11 32.67 4.23
CA GLU A 25 35.16 33.48 5.44
C GLU A 25 36.62 33.73 5.79
N ARG A 26 36.95 35.01 6.06
CA ARG A 26 38.30 35.45 6.39
C ARG A 26 38.40 35.67 7.88
N TYR A 27 39.55 35.30 8.46
CA TYR A 27 39.81 35.50 9.89
C TYR A 27 39.63 36.97 10.32
N ASP A 28 40.03 37.91 9.47
CA ASP A 28 39.96 39.36 9.76
C ASP A 28 38.53 39.95 9.65
N SER A 29 37.57 39.19 9.12
CA SER A 29 36.19 39.65 8.88
C SER A 29 35.23 38.46 9.00
N PRO A 30 34.98 37.99 10.23
CA PRO A 30 34.04 36.90 10.47
C PRO A 30 32.62 37.33 10.10
N GLU A 31 31.80 36.37 9.70
CA GLU A 31 30.40 36.60 9.38
C GLU A 31 29.55 36.71 10.66
N GLU A 32 28.57 37.62 10.66
CA GLU A 32 27.62 37.80 11.77
C GLU A 32 26.20 37.36 11.33
N PRO A 33 25.59 36.33 11.94
CA PRO A 33 26.08 35.50 13.05
C PRO A 33 27.13 34.44 12.61
N PRO A 34 28.03 34.03 13.52
CA PRO A 34 29.08 33.07 13.20
C PRO A 34 28.48 31.70 12.84
N ARG A 35 28.90 31.16 11.70
CA ARG A 35 28.54 29.80 11.27
C ARG A 35 29.56 28.80 11.81
N ALA A 36 29.08 27.64 12.25
CA ALA A 36 29.96 26.56 12.71
C ALA A 36 30.68 25.92 11.52
N TRP A 37 32.00 25.77 11.62
CA TRP A 37 32.85 25.14 10.62
C TRP A 37 33.35 23.78 11.13
N THR A 38 33.49 22.83 10.22
CA THR A 38 33.92 21.47 10.55
C THR A 38 34.94 20.96 9.55
N HIS A 39 35.82 20.10 10.04
CA HIS A 39 36.78 19.34 9.26
C HIS A 39 36.71 17.87 9.71
N PRO A 40 35.81 17.08 9.13
CA PRO A 40 35.46 15.75 9.65
C PRO A 40 36.42 14.64 9.16
N CYS A 41 37.46 14.97 8.39
CA CYS A 41 38.38 13.99 7.82
C CYS A 41 39.76 14.60 7.59
N ASN A 42 40.81 13.79 7.52
CA ASN A 42 42.21 14.26 7.35
C ASN A 42 42.53 14.88 5.97
N CYS A 43 41.52 15.21 5.17
CA CYS A 43 41.64 15.68 3.78
C CYS A 43 41.48 17.19 3.76
N THR A 44 41.80 17.89 2.68
CA THR A 44 41.77 19.38 2.70
C THR A 44 40.37 20.00 2.64
N LEU A 45 39.31 19.22 2.83
CA LEU A 45 37.93 19.66 2.68
C LEU A 45 37.37 20.18 4.01
N VAL A 46 37.03 21.46 4.02
CA VAL A 46 36.35 22.14 5.13
C VAL A 46 34.95 22.54 4.67
N ALA A 47 33.97 22.42 5.56
CA ALA A 47 32.60 22.82 5.27
C ALA A 47 31.93 23.46 6.49
N HIS A 48 30.90 24.26 6.25
CA HIS A 48 29.95 24.59 7.30
C HIS A 48 29.27 23.33 7.80
N GLU A 49 29.05 23.24 9.11
CA GLU A 49 28.33 22.12 9.74
C GLU A 49 26.95 21.92 9.10
N SER A 50 26.21 23.02 8.92
CA SER A 50 24.88 23.01 8.30
C SER A 50 24.90 22.53 6.85
N CYS A 51 25.86 22.99 6.03
CA CYS A 51 26.00 22.55 4.65
C CYS A 51 26.34 21.06 4.56
N LEU A 52 27.23 20.58 5.43
CA LEU A 52 27.60 19.17 5.47
C LEU A 52 26.43 18.29 5.91
N LEU A 53 25.67 18.70 6.93
CA LEU A 53 24.47 17.99 7.37
C LEU A 53 23.41 17.93 6.26
N GLN A 54 23.17 19.03 5.57
CA GLN A 54 22.23 19.06 4.43
C GLN A 54 22.69 18.16 3.28
N TRP A 55 23.99 18.15 2.98
CA TRP A 55 24.57 17.26 1.99
C TRP A 55 24.36 15.78 2.34
N ILE A 56 24.59 15.41 3.60
CA ILE A 56 24.38 14.04 4.10
C ILE A 56 22.89 13.65 3.98
N ILE A 57 21.97 14.53 4.41
CA ILE A 57 20.52 14.28 4.30
C ILE A 57 20.11 14.05 2.84
N ALA A 58 20.57 14.89 1.91
CA ALA A 58 20.28 14.75 0.50
C ALA A 58 20.87 13.45 -0.09
N ALA A 59 22.08 13.07 0.34
CA ALA A 59 22.70 11.82 -0.08
C ALA A 59 21.97 10.57 0.46
N GLN A 60 21.42 10.62 1.68
CA GLN A 60 20.63 9.53 2.26
C GLN A 60 19.28 9.31 1.55
N GLN A 61 18.70 10.36 0.96
CA GLN A 61 17.44 10.26 0.21
C GLN A 61 17.60 9.58 -1.16
N THR A 62 18.82 9.48 -1.68
CA THR A 62 19.08 8.86 -2.99
C THR A 62 19.64 7.45 -2.81
N PRO A 63 18.97 6.39 -3.29
CA PRO A 63 19.33 5.00 -2.98
C PRO A 63 20.76 4.64 -3.42
N ASP A 64 21.21 5.15 -4.57
CA ASP A 64 22.55 4.89 -5.10
C ASP A 64 23.67 5.53 -4.26
N ARG A 65 23.37 6.63 -3.55
CA ARG A 65 24.34 7.38 -2.75
C ARG A 65 24.18 7.15 -1.25
N ALA A 66 23.05 6.59 -0.81
CA ALA A 66 22.75 6.35 0.61
C ALA A 66 23.83 5.50 1.30
N ALA A 67 24.39 4.50 0.61
CA ALA A 67 25.45 3.65 1.16
C ALA A 67 26.77 4.40 1.46
N ASN A 68 27.03 5.50 0.76
CA ASN A 68 28.24 6.32 0.94
C ASN A 68 27.91 7.74 1.44
N ALA A 69 26.69 7.99 1.92
CA ALA A 69 26.25 9.31 2.35
C ALA A 69 27.04 9.85 3.56
N LEU A 70 27.55 8.95 4.40
CA LEU A 70 28.38 9.26 5.57
C LEU A 70 29.87 9.23 5.27
N LYS A 71 30.29 9.27 4.00
CA LYS A 71 31.71 9.23 3.63
C LYS A 71 32.15 10.49 2.90
N CYS A 72 33.40 10.85 3.11
CA CYS A 72 34.03 11.93 2.37
C CYS A 72 34.12 11.59 0.87
N PRO A 73 33.66 12.49 -0.03
CA PRO A 73 33.66 12.22 -1.46
C PRO A 73 35.07 12.18 -2.08
N GLN A 74 36.09 12.77 -1.42
CA GLN A 74 37.45 12.81 -1.93
C GLN A 74 38.32 11.66 -1.40
N CYS A 75 38.22 11.33 -0.11
CA CYS A 75 39.09 10.35 0.52
C CYS A 75 38.39 9.16 1.17
N GLY A 76 37.05 9.11 1.13
CA GLY A 76 36.28 7.97 1.61
C GLY A 76 36.23 7.78 3.13
N ALA A 77 36.82 8.69 3.91
CA ALA A 77 36.76 8.69 5.37
C ALA A 77 35.30 8.75 5.86
N GLU A 78 34.96 7.95 6.86
CA GLU A 78 33.62 7.93 7.45
C GLU A 78 33.43 9.09 8.43
N TYR A 79 32.32 9.81 8.28
CA TYR A 79 31.93 10.92 9.14
C TYR A 79 31.27 10.41 10.41
N GLU A 80 31.69 10.94 11.55
CA GLU A 80 31.02 10.70 12.83
C GLU A 80 29.95 11.79 13.07
N LEU A 81 28.71 11.37 13.30
CA LEU A 81 27.58 12.27 13.56
C LEU A 81 27.11 12.12 14.99
N GLU A 82 27.31 13.16 15.80
CA GLU A 82 26.72 13.24 17.13
C GLU A 82 25.31 13.87 17.03
N SER A 83 24.28 13.10 17.37
CA SER A 83 22.90 13.59 17.36
C SER A 83 22.33 13.67 18.77
N ARG A 84 22.07 14.90 19.24
CA ARG A 84 21.39 15.15 20.52
C ARG A 84 19.90 14.85 20.38
N ASN A 85 19.52 13.60 20.64
CA ASN A 85 18.13 13.13 20.61
C ASN A 85 17.54 13.03 22.03
N PRO A 86 16.88 14.09 22.56
CA PRO A 86 16.24 14.02 23.86
C PRO A 86 15.09 13.00 23.85
N PRO A 87 14.72 12.46 25.03
CA PRO A 87 13.71 11.40 25.13
C PRO A 87 12.36 11.80 24.55
N ILE A 88 12.00 13.09 24.61
CA ILE A 88 10.76 13.63 24.04
C ILE A 88 10.69 13.46 22.52
N LEU A 89 11.80 13.70 21.81
CA LEU A 89 11.89 13.55 20.35
C LEU A 89 11.80 12.08 19.95
N LYS A 90 12.44 11.18 20.71
CA LYS A 90 12.32 9.72 20.51
C LYS A 90 10.89 9.22 20.68
N PHE A 91 10.17 9.74 21.67
CA PHE A 91 8.75 9.42 21.89
C PHE A 91 7.90 9.92 20.72
N LEU A 92 8.10 11.15 20.26
CA LEU A 92 7.36 11.73 19.15
C LEU A 92 7.60 10.96 17.84
N ASP A 93 8.83 10.53 17.59
CA ASP A 93 9.18 9.69 16.45
C ASP A 93 8.50 8.32 16.51
N ALA A 94 8.49 7.69 17.68
CA ALA A 94 7.81 6.42 17.89
C ALA A 94 6.29 6.57 17.68
N TRP A 95 5.72 7.66 18.19
CA TRP A 95 4.31 8.00 18.01
C TRP A 95 3.95 8.22 16.54
N ASN A 96 4.74 9.02 15.82
CA ASN A 96 4.53 9.28 14.39
C ASN A 96 4.63 7.98 13.56
N LYS A 97 5.60 7.11 13.87
CA LYS A 97 5.72 5.77 13.26
C LYS A 97 4.53 4.88 13.59
N GLY A 98 4.00 4.96 14.81
CA GLY A 98 2.79 4.24 15.23
C GLY A 98 1.56 4.72 14.46
N MET A 99 1.33 6.03 14.45
CA MET A 99 0.17 6.65 13.82
C MET A 99 0.15 6.47 12.30
N SER A 100 1.30 6.55 11.63
CA SER A 100 1.39 6.29 10.18
C SER A 100 1.04 4.84 9.83
N ARG A 101 1.44 3.86 10.65
CA ARG A 101 1.04 2.45 10.47
C ARG A 101 -0.46 2.26 10.69
N VAL A 102 -1.00 2.83 11.76
CA VAL A 102 -2.44 2.79 12.04
C VAL A 102 -3.22 3.42 10.90
N GLY A 103 -2.79 4.60 10.41
CA GLY A 103 -3.39 5.27 9.27
C GLY A 103 -3.42 4.38 8.03
N ARG A 104 -2.32 3.71 7.69
CA ARG A 104 -2.27 2.77 6.55
C ARG A 104 -3.25 1.60 6.73
N VAL A 105 -3.31 1.00 7.91
CA VAL A 105 -4.23 -0.13 8.19
C VAL A 105 -5.69 0.34 8.10
N VAL A 106 -6.01 1.49 8.67
CA VAL A 106 -7.36 2.06 8.66
C VAL A 106 -7.80 2.33 7.22
N THR A 107 -6.97 3.01 6.41
CA THR A 107 -7.31 3.30 5.01
C THR A 107 -7.56 2.02 4.19
N VAL A 108 -6.73 0.98 4.36
CA VAL A 108 -6.92 -0.30 3.66
C VAL A 108 -8.19 -1.00 4.15
N SER A 109 -8.46 -0.99 5.46
CA SER A 109 -9.65 -1.62 6.03
C SER A 109 -10.94 -0.94 5.55
N ILE A 110 -10.99 0.40 5.52
CA ILE A 110 -12.15 1.15 5.01
C ILE A 110 -12.38 0.84 3.53
N ALA A 111 -11.34 0.85 2.71
CA ALA A 111 -11.45 0.49 1.29
C ALA A 111 -11.99 -0.94 1.11
N GLY A 112 -11.53 -1.90 1.93
CA GLY A 112 -12.01 -3.27 1.95
C GLY A 112 -13.49 -3.37 2.32
N VAL A 113 -13.92 -2.67 3.37
CA VAL A 113 -15.33 -2.66 3.81
C VAL A 113 -16.25 -2.07 2.74
N VAL A 114 -15.85 -0.96 2.12
CA VAL A 114 -16.62 -0.33 1.03
C VAL A 114 -16.74 -1.28 -0.16
N PHE A 115 -15.64 -1.93 -0.55
CA PHE A 115 -15.65 -2.89 -1.65
C PHE A 115 -16.56 -4.10 -1.35
N ILE A 116 -16.50 -4.65 -0.13
CA ILE A 116 -17.36 -5.76 0.29
C ILE A 116 -18.82 -5.33 0.32
N ALA A 117 -19.15 -4.16 0.86
CA ALA A 117 -20.52 -3.67 0.95
C ALA A 117 -21.16 -3.46 -0.44
N ILE A 118 -20.43 -2.82 -1.36
CA ILE A 118 -20.87 -2.63 -2.74
C ILE A 118 -20.99 -3.98 -3.45
N GLY A 119 -19.99 -4.85 -3.30
CA GLY A 119 -19.98 -6.19 -3.89
C GLY A 119 -21.14 -7.05 -3.41
N SER A 120 -21.44 -7.05 -2.11
CA SER A 120 -22.57 -7.79 -1.54
C SER A 120 -23.91 -7.24 -2.00
N GLY A 121 -24.04 -5.91 -2.12
CA GLY A 121 -25.26 -5.28 -2.62
C GLY A 121 -25.52 -5.65 -4.08
N LEU A 122 -24.50 -5.54 -4.93
CA LEU A 122 -24.59 -5.92 -6.34
C LEU A 122 -24.89 -7.41 -6.49
N TYR A 123 -24.22 -8.26 -5.71
CA TYR A 123 -24.45 -9.70 -5.68
C TYR A 123 -25.90 -10.04 -5.31
N ALA A 124 -26.46 -9.41 -4.27
CA ALA A 124 -27.84 -9.64 -3.84
C ALA A 124 -28.84 -9.24 -4.94
N VAL A 125 -28.64 -8.11 -5.60
CA VAL A 125 -29.50 -7.63 -6.69
C VAL A 125 -29.39 -8.54 -7.92
N CYS A 126 -28.17 -8.94 -8.31
CA CYS A 126 -27.97 -9.84 -9.44
C CYS A 126 -28.57 -11.22 -9.17
N THR A 127 -28.46 -11.73 -7.94
CA THR A 127 -29.00 -13.03 -7.55
C THR A 127 -30.54 -13.02 -7.55
N SER A 128 -31.16 -11.97 -6.98
CA SER A 128 -32.62 -11.85 -6.98
C SER A 128 -33.20 -11.70 -8.38
N TYR A 129 -32.53 -10.93 -9.24
CA TYR A 129 -32.91 -10.81 -10.65
C TYR A 129 -32.71 -12.13 -11.41
N GLY A 130 -31.61 -12.85 -11.17
CA GLY A 130 -31.35 -14.16 -11.77
C GLY A 130 -32.43 -15.18 -11.44
N ALA A 131 -32.87 -15.23 -10.17
CA ALA A 131 -33.99 -16.08 -9.74
C ALA A 131 -35.30 -15.70 -10.44
N PHE A 132 -35.60 -14.40 -10.51
CA PHE A 132 -36.80 -13.89 -11.20
C PHE A 132 -36.81 -14.26 -12.69
N ALA A 133 -35.69 -14.05 -13.38
CA ALA A 133 -35.56 -14.40 -14.80
C ALA A 133 -35.71 -15.91 -15.03
N MET A 134 -35.09 -16.73 -14.17
CA MET A 134 -35.18 -18.19 -14.25
C MET A 134 -36.63 -18.69 -14.10
N ARG A 135 -37.37 -18.12 -13.13
CA ARG A 135 -38.79 -18.43 -12.91
C ARG A 135 -39.65 -18.08 -14.13
N GLU A 136 -39.37 -16.97 -14.80
CA GLU A 136 -40.14 -16.53 -15.97
C GLU A 136 -39.83 -17.35 -17.23
N PHE A 137 -38.56 -17.70 -17.48
CA PHE A 137 -38.18 -18.47 -18.67
C PHE A 137 -38.58 -19.95 -18.60
N ILE A 138 -38.52 -20.56 -17.43
CA ILE A 138 -38.73 -22.00 -17.24
C ILE A 138 -40.16 -22.33 -16.79
N GLY A 139 -40.84 -21.35 -16.17
CA GLY A 139 -42.18 -21.53 -15.60
C GLY A 139 -42.13 -21.94 -14.12
N LYS A 140 -43.25 -21.71 -13.41
CA LYS A 140 -43.36 -21.91 -11.96
C LYS A 140 -43.18 -23.36 -11.53
N ASP A 141 -43.82 -24.30 -12.22
CA ASP A 141 -43.83 -25.72 -11.82
C ASP A 141 -42.42 -26.34 -11.89
N LEU A 142 -41.66 -26.01 -12.92
CA LEU A 142 -40.30 -26.52 -13.10
C LEU A 142 -39.27 -25.71 -12.28
N TYR A 143 -39.52 -24.42 -12.03
CA TYR A 143 -38.74 -23.64 -11.06
C TYR A 143 -38.86 -24.25 -9.66
N ASP A 144 -40.06 -24.55 -9.16
CA ASP A 144 -40.24 -25.11 -7.81
C ASP A 144 -39.58 -26.49 -7.65
N GLN A 145 -39.51 -27.27 -8.74
CA GLN A 145 -38.86 -28.59 -8.77
C GLN A 145 -37.31 -28.51 -8.78
N ILE A 146 -36.73 -27.45 -9.35
CA ILE A 146 -35.27 -27.27 -9.50
C ILE A 146 -34.69 -26.33 -8.43
N MET A 147 -35.37 -25.22 -8.20
CA MET A 147 -35.03 -24.09 -7.32
C MET A 147 -36.26 -23.80 -6.48
N THR A 148 -36.50 -24.61 -5.46
CA THR A 148 -37.58 -24.39 -4.48
C THR A 148 -37.64 -22.92 -4.02
N ASP A 149 -38.82 -22.42 -3.63
CA ASP A 149 -39.02 -21.05 -3.15
C ASP A 149 -38.13 -20.69 -1.93
N ASP A 150 -37.58 -21.68 -1.20
CA ASP A 150 -36.65 -21.50 -0.09
C ASP A 150 -35.18 -21.39 -0.56
N PRO A 151 -34.51 -20.22 -0.42
CA PRO A 151 -33.11 -20.05 -0.82
C PRO A 151 -32.11 -20.92 -0.03
N ALA A 152 -32.50 -21.37 1.17
CA ALA A 152 -31.67 -22.24 2.01
C ALA A 152 -31.50 -23.65 1.44
N LYS A 153 -32.41 -24.09 0.55
CA LYS A 153 -32.36 -25.41 -0.10
C LYS A 153 -31.66 -25.36 -1.46
N TRP A 154 -31.19 -24.18 -1.87
CA TRP A 154 -30.56 -24.04 -3.18
C TRP A 154 -29.22 -24.76 -3.24
N PRO A 155 -28.92 -25.40 -4.37
CA PRO A 155 -27.62 -26.02 -4.57
C PRO A 155 -26.53 -24.95 -4.69
N TRP A 156 -25.31 -25.28 -4.27
CA TRP A 156 -24.18 -24.31 -4.21
C TRP A 156 -23.91 -23.60 -5.54
N TYR A 157 -24.11 -24.27 -6.67
CA TYR A 157 -23.89 -23.71 -8.00
C TYR A 157 -24.92 -22.62 -8.37
N ALA A 158 -26.11 -22.63 -7.76
CA ALA A 158 -27.12 -21.60 -7.97
C ALA A 158 -26.59 -20.22 -7.53
N PHE A 159 -25.86 -20.17 -6.42
CA PHE A 159 -25.26 -18.95 -5.88
C PHE A 159 -24.18 -18.32 -6.79
N ILE A 160 -23.64 -19.09 -7.74
CA ILE A 160 -22.69 -18.61 -8.74
C ILE A 160 -23.44 -18.26 -10.03
N ASN A 161 -24.30 -19.15 -10.51
CA ASN A 161 -24.97 -19.01 -11.81
C ASN A 161 -26.05 -17.91 -11.83
N LEU A 162 -26.85 -17.76 -10.76
CA LEU A 162 -27.93 -16.75 -10.72
C LEU A 162 -27.40 -15.32 -10.93
N PRO A 163 -26.39 -14.84 -10.17
CA PRO A 163 -25.85 -13.50 -10.40
C PRO A 163 -25.14 -13.34 -11.75
N LEU A 164 -24.68 -14.43 -12.38
CA LEU A 164 -24.11 -14.41 -13.73
C LEU A 164 -25.15 -14.21 -14.85
N ILE A 165 -26.42 -14.57 -14.63
CA ILE A 165 -27.49 -14.41 -15.63
C ILE A 165 -27.65 -12.93 -16.08
N PRO A 166 -27.92 -11.96 -15.19
CA PRO A 166 -28.02 -10.55 -15.58
C PRO A 166 -26.72 -10.00 -16.16
N LEU A 167 -25.56 -10.42 -15.63
CA LEU A 167 -24.25 -10.01 -16.19
C LEU A 167 -24.10 -10.48 -17.63
N SER A 168 -24.53 -11.71 -17.93
CA SER A 168 -24.49 -12.27 -19.27
C SER A 168 -25.48 -11.58 -20.23
N LEU A 169 -26.65 -11.15 -19.74
CA LEU A 169 -27.63 -10.40 -20.52
C LEU A 169 -27.12 -8.97 -20.83
N ILE A 170 -26.51 -8.29 -19.87
CA ILE A 170 -25.89 -6.98 -20.09
C ILE A 170 -24.71 -7.11 -21.06
N ASN A 171 -23.87 -8.14 -20.90
CA ASN A 171 -22.75 -8.42 -21.79
C ASN A 171 -23.20 -8.80 -23.21
N SER A 172 -24.38 -9.42 -23.38
CA SER A 172 -24.94 -9.64 -24.73
C SER A 172 -25.36 -8.35 -25.44
N ARG A 173 -25.54 -7.25 -24.70
CA ARG A 173 -26.00 -5.96 -25.22
C ARG A 173 -24.86 -4.98 -25.49
N GLY A 174 -23.79 -5.01 -24.68
CA GLY A 174 -22.58 -4.23 -24.91
C GLY A 174 -21.45 -5.17 -25.31
N GLY A 175 -21.01 -5.13 -26.57
CA GLY A 175 -20.03 -6.08 -27.13
C GLY A 175 -18.61 -6.01 -26.55
N PHE A 176 -18.46 -6.08 -25.23
CA PHE A 176 -17.20 -5.99 -24.51
C PHE A 176 -16.80 -7.40 -24.00
N PHE A 177 -16.07 -8.11 -24.86
CA PHE A 177 -14.98 -9.04 -24.51
C PHE A 177 -15.18 -10.55 -24.37
N LEU A 178 -16.36 -11.15 -24.34
CA LEU A 178 -16.46 -12.62 -24.49
C LEU A 178 -17.76 -12.99 -25.20
N ASN A 179 -17.68 -13.65 -26.37
CA ASN A 179 -18.79 -14.34 -27.05
C ASN A 179 -19.23 -15.59 -26.24
N ILE A 180 -19.38 -15.47 -24.92
CA ILE A 180 -20.02 -16.49 -24.11
C ILE A 180 -21.51 -16.28 -24.34
N SER A 181 -22.12 -17.22 -25.08
CA SER A 181 -23.55 -17.21 -25.33
C SER A 181 -24.30 -17.02 -24.01
N PRO A 182 -25.33 -16.15 -23.93
CA PRO A 182 -26.10 -15.93 -22.71
C PRO A 182 -26.77 -17.20 -22.17
N LEU A 183 -26.76 -18.27 -22.96
CA LEU A 183 -27.23 -19.59 -22.60
C LEU A 183 -26.22 -20.43 -21.81
N VAL A 184 -24.94 -20.04 -21.71
CA VAL A 184 -23.91 -20.85 -21.01
C VAL A 184 -24.17 -20.96 -19.49
N PRO A 185 -24.50 -19.89 -18.75
CA PRO A 185 -24.89 -20.02 -17.35
C PRO A 185 -26.19 -20.81 -17.15
N LEU A 186 -27.11 -20.72 -18.11
CA LEU A 186 -28.39 -21.44 -18.10
C LEU A 186 -28.22 -22.95 -18.35
N LEU A 187 -27.35 -23.33 -19.30
CA LEU A 187 -27.21 -24.71 -19.76
C LEU A 187 -26.11 -25.50 -19.04
N SER A 188 -25.13 -24.83 -18.42
CA SER A 188 -24.05 -25.53 -17.70
C SER A 188 -24.51 -26.18 -16.38
N GLY A 189 -25.55 -25.64 -15.73
CA GLY A 189 -26.12 -26.20 -14.49
C GLY A 189 -27.20 -27.27 -14.71
N TRP A 190 -27.81 -27.31 -15.90
CA TRP A 190 -28.92 -28.22 -16.21
C TRP A 190 -28.58 -29.72 -16.09
N PRO A 191 -27.37 -30.20 -16.46
CA PRO A 191 -27.04 -31.62 -16.28
C PRO A 191 -26.86 -32.03 -14.81
N TYR A 192 -26.74 -31.07 -13.89
CA TYR A 192 -26.42 -31.31 -12.48
C TYR A 192 -27.59 -31.06 -11.53
N ALA A 193 -28.72 -30.53 -12.02
CA ALA A 193 -29.93 -30.34 -11.25
C ALA A 193 -30.72 -31.66 -11.13
N GLY A 194 -30.33 -32.52 -10.20
CA GLY A 194 -31.24 -33.55 -9.71
C GLY A 194 -32.43 -32.91 -8.98
N PRO A 195 -33.65 -33.45 -9.10
CA PRO A 195 -34.81 -32.92 -8.37
C PRO A 195 -34.54 -32.94 -6.86
N VAL A 196 -34.89 -31.86 -6.17
CA VAL A 196 -34.81 -31.81 -4.71
C VAL A 196 -35.75 -32.88 -4.15
N SER A 197 -35.23 -33.83 -3.38
CA SER A 197 -36.04 -34.91 -2.81
C SER A 197 -37.04 -34.35 -1.81
N ASP A 198 -38.32 -34.38 -2.16
CA ASP A 198 -39.40 -34.10 -1.22
C ASP A 198 -39.61 -35.31 -0.29
N PRO A 199 -39.39 -35.20 1.03
CA PRO A 199 -39.66 -36.30 1.95
C PRO A 199 -41.12 -36.78 1.93
N ALA A 200 -42.06 -36.00 1.38
CA ALA A 200 -43.46 -36.39 1.24
C ALA A 200 -43.69 -37.50 0.20
N GLN A 201 -42.82 -37.67 -0.80
CA GLN A 201 -43.00 -38.68 -1.85
C GLN A 201 -42.60 -40.11 -1.43
N ASN A 202 -41.77 -40.23 -0.38
CA ASN A 202 -41.30 -41.53 0.12
C ASN A 202 -42.38 -42.32 0.88
N GLY A 203 -43.52 -41.69 1.22
CA GLY A 203 -44.63 -42.34 1.91
C GLY A 203 -45.64 -43.05 0.98
N PHE A 204 -45.65 -42.74 -0.32
CA PHE A 204 -46.65 -43.28 -1.26
C PHE A 204 -46.20 -44.59 -1.95
N LEU A 205 -44.89 -44.90 -1.93
CA LEU A 205 -44.34 -46.13 -2.52
C LEU A 205 -44.16 -47.27 -1.49
N ALA A 206 -44.60 -47.06 -0.25
CA ALA A 206 -44.52 -48.05 0.84
C ALA A 206 -45.89 -48.64 1.22
N ARG A 207 -46.87 -48.67 0.30
CA ARG A 207 -48.18 -49.26 0.53
C ARG A 207 -48.64 -50.15 -0.62
#